data_AF-A0A4R0F0D5-F1
#
_entry.id   AF-A0A4R0F0D5-F1
#
_cell.length_a   1.000
_cell.length_b   1.000
_cell.length_c   1.000
_cell.angle_alpha   90.00
_cell.angle_beta   90.00
_cell.angle_gamma   90.00
#
_symmetry.space_group_name_H-M   'P 1'
#
loop_
_entity.id
_entity.type
_entity.pdbx_description
1 polymer ?
#
loop_
_entity_poly.entity_id
_entity_poly.type
_entity_poly.pdbx_seq_one_letter_code
_entity_poly.pdbx_strand_id
1 'polypeptide(L)'
;MLIHFNQAKLQQFDELAHKIIQNPEQYLQFDSVADFYQATWLDLFPQGTTWAATGLDDGATEFYAIIQFQQHFLKINCLSEISATFGISNG
;
A
#
# COMPACT_ATOMS: atom_id res chain seq x y z
N MET A 1 15.07 -16.66 -17.12
CA MET A 1 13.71 -16.27 -17.59
C MET A 1 13.27 -15.03 -16.82
N LEU A 2 13.41 -13.84 -17.41
CA LEU A 2 13.02 -12.57 -16.77
C LEU A 2 11.49 -12.42 -16.63
N ILE A 3 10.72 -12.99 -17.57
CA ILE A 3 9.25 -12.85 -17.59
C ILE A 3 8.59 -13.53 -16.39
N HIS A 4 9.02 -14.74 -16.03
CA HIS A 4 8.45 -15.46 -14.88
C HIS A 4 8.78 -14.78 -13.55
N PHE A 5 9.94 -14.13 -13.45
CA PHE A 5 10.36 -13.43 -12.24
C PHE A 5 9.54 -12.17 -11.99
N ASN A 6 9.27 -11.39 -13.04
CA ASN A 6 8.37 -10.23 -12.93
C ASN A 6 6.94 -10.64 -12.64
N GLN A 7 6.46 -11.74 -13.23
CA GLN A 7 5.12 -12.25 -12.98
C GLN A 7 4.93 -12.72 -11.54
N ALA A 8 5.91 -13.43 -10.97
CA ALA A 8 5.88 -13.86 -9.57
C ALA A 8 5.88 -12.66 -8.61
N LYS A 9 6.67 -11.61 -8.88
CA LYS A 9 6.66 -10.37 -8.10
C LYS A 9 5.31 -9.66 -8.16
N LEU A 10 4.71 -9.60 -9.34
CA LEU A 10 3.40 -8.97 -9.52
C LEU A 10 2.31 -9.75 -8.77
N GLN A 11 2.33 -11.08 -8.84
CA GLN A 11 1.43 -11.92 -8.03
C GLN A 11 1.63 -11.70 -6.53
N GLN A 12 2.88 -11.60 -6.05
CA GLN A 12 3.19 -11.29 -4.65
C GLN A 12 2.59 -9.94 -4.21
N PHE A 13 2.68 -8.92 -5.06
CA PHE A 13 2.07 -7.60 -4.79
C PHE A 13 0.55 -7.72 -4.65
N ASP A 14 -0.10 -8.38 -5.61
CA ASP A 14 -1.55 -8.54 -5.65
C ASP A 14 -2.06 -9.32 -4.44
N GLU A 15 -1.40 -10.41 -4.07
CA GLU A 15 -1.75 -11.22 -2.90
C GLU A 15 -1.68 -10.42 -1.60
N LEU A 16 -0.63 -9.60 -1.42
CA LEU A 16 -0.50 -8.74 -0.25
C LEU A 16 -1.54 -7.62 -0.25
N ALA A 17 -1.78 -6.99 -1.39
CA ALA A 17 -2.80 -5.97 -1.54
C ALA A 17 -4.19 -6.51 -1.18
N HIS A 18 -4.55 -7.71 -1.66
CA HIS A 18 -5.80 -8.37 -1.33
C HIS A 18 -5.92 -8.70 0.17
N LYS A 19 -4.85 -9.19 0.81
CA LYS A 19 -4.85 -9.44 2.27
C LYS A 19 -5.14 -8.18 3.08
N ILE A 20 -4.55 -7.05 2.68
CA ILE A 20 -4.78 -5.75 3.32
C ILE A 20 -6.23 -5.30 3.11
N ILE A 21 -6.78 -5.45 1.90
CA ILE A 21 -8.19 -5.09 1.62
C ILE A 21 -9.18 -5.95 2.41
N GLN A 22 -8.88 -7.23 2.59
CA GLN A 22 -9.77 -8.14 3.33
C GLN A 22 -9.78 -7.85 4.82
N ASN A 23 -8.68 -7.34 5.39
CA ASN A 23 -8.54 -7.09 6.83
C ASN A 23 -7.82 -5.76 7.10
N PRO A 24 -8.36 -4.62 6.63
CA PRO A 24 -7.64 -3.33 6.69
C PRO A 24 -7.26 -2.96 8.12
N GLU A 25 -8.13 -3.23 9.10
CA GLU A 25 -7.89 -2.96 10.53
C GLU A 25 -6.69 -3.72 11.11
N GLN A 26 -6.26 -4.84 10.51
CA GLN A 26 -5.08 -5.57 10.98
C GLN A 26 -3.75 -4.98 10.49
N TYR A 27 -3.78 -4.25 9.36
CA TYR A 27 -2.59 -3.73 8.70
C TYR A 27 -2.45 -2.21 8.82
N LEU A 28 -3.58 -1.50 8.89
CA LEU A 28 -3.67 -0.06 8.69
C LEU A 28 -4.02 0.67 9.99
N GLN A 29 -3.38 0.28 11.09
CA GLN A 29 -3.49 0.94 12.39
C GLN A 29 -2.38 1.97 12.50
N PHE A 30 -2.65 3.20 12.04
CA PHE A 30 -1.64 4.25 11.97
C PHE A 30 -2.11 5.49 12.72
N ASP A 31 -1.35 5.88 13.75
CA ASP A 31 -1.54 7.14 14.45
C ASP A 31 -0.82 8.30 13.75
N SER A 32 0.11 8.01 12.84
CA SER A 32 0.94 9.00 12.13
C SER A 32 1.54 8.46 10.84
N VAL A 33 2.05 9.36 9.99
CA VAL A 33 2.82 9.00 8.78
C VAL A 33 4.05 8.15 9.13
N ALA A 34 4.68 8.40 10.27
CA ALA A 34 5.82 7.64 10.73
C ALA A 34 5.49 6.15 10.99
N ASP A 35 4.30 5.85 11.52
CA ASP A 35 3.84 4.47 11.75
C ASP A 35 3.72 3.70 10.44
N PHE A 36 3.22 4.36 9.38
CA PHE A 36 3.18 3.76 8.06
C PHE A 36 4.57 3.31 7.60
N TYR A 37 5.59 4.20 7.65
CA TYR A 37 6.95 3.84 7.23
C TYR A 37 7.64 2.82 8.14
N GLN A 38 7.15 2.62 9.36
CA GLN A 38 7.65 1.61 10.30
C GLN A 38 6.94 0.25 10.17
N ALA A 39 5.87 0.18 9.37
CA ALA A 39 5.11 -1.04 9.20
C ALA A 39 5.96 -2.17 8.60
N THR A 40 6.18 -3.23 9.37
CA THR A 40 7.01 -4.37 8.94
C THR A 40 6.46 -5.10 7.72
N TRP A 41 5.15 -4.99 7.48
CA TRP A 41 4.52 -5.59 6.32
C TRP A 41 4.86 -4.87 5.01
N LEU A 42 5.38 -3.63 5.05
CA LEU A 42 5.88 -2.96 3.84
C LEU A 42 7.06 -3.70 3.22
N ASP A 43 7.90 -4.33 4.03
CA ASP A 43 9.06 -5.11 3.57
C ASP A 43 8.65 -6.42 2.85
N LEU A 44 7.40 -6.86 3.03
CA LEU A 44 6.87 -8.05 2.35
C LEU A 44 6.59 -7.79 0.86
N PHE A 45 6.45 -6.53 0.45
CA PHE A 45 6.24 -6.18 -0.95
C PHE A 45 7.46 -6.51 -1.81
N PRO A 46 7.26 -6.84 -3.10
CA PRO A 46 8.36 -7.19 -3.98
C PRO A 46 9.35 -6.01 -4.14
N GLN A 47 10.63 -6.33 -4.28
CA GLN A 47 11.64 -5.33 -4.59
C GLN A 47 11.30 -4.58 -5.88
N GLY A 48 11.24 -3.25 -5.78
CA GLY A 48 10.79 -2.34 -6.82
C GLY A 48 9.45 -1.67 -6.51
N THR A 49 8.79 -2.05 -5.42
CA THR A 49 7.63 -1.34 -4.90
C THR A 49 8.02 0.03 -4.36
N THR A 50 7.21 1.03 -4.68
CA THR A 50 7.32 2.39 -4.16
C THR A 50 6.11 2.71 -3.32
N TRP A 51 6.29 3.41 -2.21
CA TRP A 51 5.19 3.86 -1.37
C TRP A 51 5.38 5.32 -1.00
N ALA A 52 4.27 6.02 -0.86
CA ALA A 52 4.22 7.38 -0.40
C ALA A 52 3.02 7.53 0.53
N ALA A 53 3.24 8.14 1.68
CA ALA A 53 2.18 8.54 2.58
C ALA A 53 2.19 10.07 2.75
N THR A 54 1.01 10.64 2.82
CA THR A 54 0.77 12.05 3.08
C THR A 54 -0.16 12.16 4.29
N GLY A 55 0.26 12.94 5.27
CA GLY A 55 -0.52 13.18 6.48
C GLY A 55 0.06 14.36 7.26
N LEU A 56 -0.81 15.33 7.52
CA LEU A 56 -0.84 16.36 8.57
C LEU A 56 0.44 17.07 9.07
N ASP A 57 1.50 17.25 8.29
CA ASP A 57 2.54 18.21 8.75
C ASP A 57 2.01 19.67 8.81
N ASP A 58 0.83 19.95 8.23
CA ASP A 58 0.21 21.28 8.10
C ASP A 58 -1.33 21.31 8.33
N GLY A 59 -1.88 20.51 9.25
CA GLY A 59 -3.29 20.63 9.69
C GLY A 59 -4.37 19.90 8.86
N ALA A 60 -4.06 19.48 7.64
CA ALA A 60 -4.33 18.16 7.10
C ALA A 60 -5.63 17.29 7.39
N THR A 61 -6.26 17.16 8.58
CA THR A 61 -7.27 16.13 9.06
C THR A 61 -7.24 14.63 8.62
N GLU A 62 -6.65 14.26 7.50
CA GLU A 62 -6.84 13.04 6.74
C GLU A 62 -5.48 12.39 6.39
N PHE A 63 -5.34 11.08 6.64
CA PHE A 63 -4.16 10.31 6.24
C PHE A 63 -4.43 9.58 4.92
N TYR A 64 -3.50 9.68 3.99
CA TYR A 64 -3.53 9.00 2.71
C TYR A 64 -2.19 8.32 2.45
N ALA A 65 -2.23 7.08 1.96
CA ALA A 65 -1.04 6.41 1.46
C ALA A 65 -1.32 5.70 0.14
N ILE A 66 -0.29 5.60 -0.69
CA ILE A 66 -0.31 4.85 -1.93
C ILE A 66 0.92 3.97 -2.01
N ILE A 67 0.72 2.72 -2.39
CA ILE A 67 1.76 1.73 -2.63
C ILE A 67 1.61 1.31 -4.09
N GLN A 68 2.71 1.30 -4.84
CA GLN A 68 2.70 1.06 -6.28
C GLN A 68 3.80 0.06 -6.67
N PHE A 69 3.46 -0.83 -7.58
CA PHE A 69 4.40 -1.73 -8.22
C PHE A 69 4.00 -1.93 -9.68
N GLN A 70 4.86 -1.52 -10.62
CA GLN A 70 4.53 -1.53 -12.06
C GLN A 70 3.23 -0.73 -12.31
N GLN A 71 2.23 -1.36 -12.91
CA GLN A 71 0.91 -0.78 -13.19
C GLN A 71 -0.09 -0.98 -12.05
N HIS A 72 0.31 -1.63 -10.96
CA HIS A 72 -0.58 -2.00 -9.86
C HIS A 72 -0.40 -1.02 -8.71
N PHE A 73 -1.50 -0.71 -8.03
CA PHE A 73 -1.47 0.17 -6.88
C PHE A 73 -2.46 -0.25 -5.80
N LEU A 74 -2.10 0.05 -4.56
CA LEU A 74 -2.95 -0.02 -3.38
C LEU A 74 -3.05 1.38 -2.79
N LYS A 75 -4.28 1.91 -2.73
CA LYS A 75 -4.58 3.18 -2.08
C LYS A 75 -5.13 2.90 -0.70
N ILE A 76 -4.63 3.60 0.30
CA ILE A 76 -5.04 3.52 1.69
C ILE A 76 -5.60 4.90 2.05
N ASN A 77 -6.83 4.93 2.54
CA ASN A 77 -7.46 6.14 3.05
C ASN A 77 -7.81 5.91 4.52
N CYS A 78 -7.29 6.75 5.40
CA CYS A 78 -7.65 6.76 6.81
C CYS A 78 -8.21 8.15 7.13
N LEU A 79 -9.50 8.31 6.82
CA LEU A 79 -10.26 9.53 7.02
C LEU A 79 -11.06 9.38 8.32
N SER A 80 -12.31 8.92 8.20
CA SER A 80 -13.19 8.51 9.31
C SER A 80 -13.25 6.98 9.45
N GLU A 81 -13.00 6.26 8.36
CA GLU A 81 -12.95 4.80 8.30
C GLU A 81 -11.71 4.40 7.51
N ILE A 82 -11.00 3.39 8.01
CA ILE A 82 -9.81 2.86 7.38
C ILE A 82 -10.24 1.97 6.22
N SER A 83 -9.85 2.34 5.00
CA SER A 83 -10.17 1.58 3.79
C SER A 83 -8.96 1.45 2.88
N ALA A 84 -8.92 0.35 2.14
CA ALA A 84 -7.92 0.10 1.12
C ALA A 84 -8.58 -0.28 -0.20
N THR A 85 -8.05 0.26 -1.30
CA THR A 85 -8.54 0.00 -2.65
C THR A 85 -7.39 -0.37 -3.56
N PHE A 86 -7.45 -1.56 -4.15
CA PHE A 86 -6.51 -2.02 -5.17
C PHE A 86 -7.00 -1.60 -6.55
N GLY A 87 -6.07 -1.25 -7.43
CA GLY A 87 -6.37 -0.96 -8.82
C GLY A 87 -5.16 -1.13 -9.72
N ILE A 88 -5.45 -1.11 -11.03
CA ILE A 88 -4.45 -1.22 -12.08
C ILE A 88 -4.54 0.06 -12.94
N SER A 89 -3.46 0.82 -13.01
CA SER A 89 -3.34 1.97 -13.89
C SER A 89 -3.00 1.51 -15.30
N ASN A 90 -3.96 1.64 -16.22
CA ASN A 90 -3.67 1.56 -17.65
C ASN A 90 -2.94 2.86 -18.03
N GLY A 91 -1.63 2.77 -18.24
CA GLY A 91 -0.82 3.90 -18.75
C GLY A 91 -1.18 4.28 -20.17
#